data_AF-A0A7K6U3G4-F1
#
_entry.id   AF-A0A7K6U3G4-F1
#
_cell.length_a   1.000
_cell.length_b   1.000
_cell.length_c   1.000
_cell.angle_alpha   90.00
_cell.angle_beta   90.00
_cell.angle_gamma   90.00
#
_symmetry.space_group_name_H-M   'P 1'
#
loop_
_entity.id
_entity.type
_entity.pdbx_description
1 polymer ?
#
loop_
_entity_poly.entity_id
_entity_poly.type
_entity_poly.pdbx_seq_one_letter_code
_entity_poly.pdbx_strand_id
1 'polypeptide(L)'
;MSSLAAQDSYLQGLARKVCAQLAPESRKRKLGNGAAVSKPGQPEDAGRQLKKKKRKKARKETEKTNAPSGKQVVSNTNKPSPGQKTAPQASKPSPRGGTESRNEGENSGSKSELGSPSFSAMNLLRQRLHEKIKKASGQDNAKELPPAVLEKRQRRKYERERKKRRRKELKMKAKMEKKEAEEVPVEPESKKEETTAEVVYNNVEVHEENELNKIQKKKEKRKAVKGNITPLTGRNYKQLLSRLETRKNKLEELNDKDQKKAQELENKMKWTNALYKAEGVKIRDNEERLKEALKRKEKRKAQRQRQWEKRTERVVEKMQQQQEKRRKNIQKKKKDRMEKKKARARKKGRVLPEDLKKAGL
;
A
#
# COMPACT_ATOMS: atom_id res chain seq x y z
N MET A 1 39.60 -51.87 9.38
CA MET A 1 39.04 -50.53 9.67
C MET A 1 38.30 -50.03 8.43
N SER A 2 37.21 -49.27 8.56
CA SER A 2 36.52 -48.67 7.41
C SER A 2 37.36 -47.53 6.82
N SER A 3 37.45 -47.45 5.50
CA SER A 3 38.21 -46.39 4.82
C SER A 3 37.49 -45.04 4.93
N LEU A 4 38.26 -43.94 4.93
CA LEU A 4 37.70 -42.59 5.01
C LEU A 4 36.71 -42.30 3.86
N ALA A 5 36.92 -42.87 2.67
CA ALA A 5 35.99 -42.78 1.55
C ALA A 5 34.64 -43.47 1.83
N ALA A 6 34.62 -44.57 2.59
CA ALA A 6 33.38 -45.23 3.01
C ALA A 6 32.63 -44.39 4.07
N GLN A 7 33.35 -43.68 4.94
CA GLN A 7 32.76 -42.78 5.93
C GLN A 7 32.20 -41.51 5.27
N ASP A 8 32.94 -40.88 4.35
CA ASP A 8 32.46 -39.67 3.64
C ASP A 8 31.27 -39.98 2.73
N SER A 9 31.29 -41.08 1.96
CA SER A 9 30.14 -41.47 1.13
C SER A 9 28.89 -41.78 1.97
N TYR A 10 29.05 -42.35 3.16
CA TYR A 10 27.95 -42.52 4.13
C TYR A 10 27.42 -41.16 4.63
N LEU A 11 28.30 -40.23 5.02
CA LEU A 11 27.93 -38.89 5.48
C LEU A 11 27.25 -38.05 4.38
N GLN A 12 27.75 -38.12 3.14
CA GLN A 12 27.10 -37.51 1.98
C GLN A 12 25.71 -38.14 1.71
N GLY A 13 25.56 -39.45 1.87
CA GLY A 13 24.26 -40.14 1.76
C GLY A 13 23.26 -39.68 2.82
N LEU A 14 23.72 -39.52 4.07
CA LEU A 14 22.92 -39.01 5.19
C LEU A 14 22.49 -37.55 4.94
N ALA A 15 23.42 -36.68 4.53
CA ALA A 15 23.15 -35.28 4.20
C ALA A 15 22.12 -35.14 3.08
N ARG A 16 22.18 -35.98 2.03
CA ARG A 16 21.18 -35.99 0.95
C ARG A 16 19.78 -36.36 1.45
N LYS A 17 19.64 -37.35 2.34
CA LYS A 17 18.34 -37.71 2.95
C LYS A 17 17.77 -36.58 3.81
N VAL A 18 18.57 -36.00 4.70
CA VAL A 18 18.12 -34.92 5.61
C VAL A 18 17.74 -33.65 4.83
N CYS A 19 18.57 -33.21 3.88
CA CYS A 19 18.27 -32.03 3.06
C CYS A 19 17.06 -32.22 2.14
N ALA A 20 16.79 -33.45 1.67
CA ALA A 20 15.60 -33.74 0.87
C ALA A 20 14.30 -33.65 1.71
N GLN A 21 14.32 -34.08 2.97
CA GLN A 21 13.16 -33.99 3.87
C GLN A 21 12.88 -32.55 4.35
N LEU A 22 13.93 -31.72 4.49
CA LEU A 22 13.82 -30.31 4.89
C LEU A 22 13.46 -29.35 3.75
N ALA A 23 13.27 -29.84 2.52
CA ALA A 23 12.85 -29.02 1.37
C ALA A 23 11.31 -28.97 1.26
N PRO A 24 10.62 -27.89 1.69
CA PRO A 24 9.18 -27.76 1.51
C PRO A 24 8.85 -27.72 0.01
N GLU A 25 8.01 -28.66 -0.42
CA GLU A 25 7.70 -28.90 -1.84
C GLU A 25 7.34 -27.60 -2.57
N SER A 26 8.10 -27.29 -3.64
CA SER A 26 7.92 -26.02 -4.36
C SER A 26 6.63 -26.03 -5.17
N ARG A 27 5.53 -25.58 -4.53
CA ARG A 27 4.17 -25.51 -5.10
C ARG A 27 4.20 -24.97 -6.53
N LYS A 28 4.02 -25.87 -7.51
CA LYS A 28 4.04 -25.58 -8.94
C LYS A 28 2.88 -24.65 -9.32
N ARG A 29 3.09 -23.35 -9.17
CA ARG A 29 2.17 -22.31 -9.64
C ARG A 29 2.02 -22.44 -11.15
N LYS A 30 0.89 -23.00 -11.61
CA LYS A 30 0.47 -22.89 -13.01
C LYS A 30 0.49 -21.41 -13.38
N LEU A 31 1.25 -21.06 -14.41
CA LEU A 31 1.21 -19.73 -15.02
C LEU A 31 -0.12 -19.61 -15.79
N GLY A 32 -1.19 -19.28 -15.07
CA GLY A 32 -2.48 -18.96 -15.66
C GLY A 32 -2.36 -17.72 -16.53
N ASN A 33 -2.91 -17.79 -17.75
CA ASN A 33 -2.94 -16.68 -18.69
C ASN A 33 -3.61 -15.44 -18.06
N GLY A 34 -3.14 -14.26 -18.43
CA GLY A 34 -3.57 -13.00 -17.82
C GLY A 34 -5.05 -12.68 -18.08
N ALA A 35 -5.90 -12.92 -17.08
CA ALA A 35 -7.27 -12.38 -17.01
C ALA A 35 -7.25 -11.02 -16.32
N ALA A 36 -7.91 -10.01 -16.92
CA ALA A 36 -7.91 -8.65 -16.40
C ALA A 36 -8.84 -8.47 -15.19
N VAL A 37 -8.41 -7.69 -14.19
CA VAL A 37 -9.25 -7.31 -13.04
C VAL A 37 -10.19 -6.18 -13.43
N SER A 38 -11.41 -6.55 -13.84
CA SER A 38 -12.53 -5.62 -13.99
C SER A 38 -13.13 -5.25 -12.63
N LYS A 39 -13.61 -4.01 -12.51
CA LYS A 39 -14.38 -3.54 -11.32
C LYS A 39 -15.88 -3.76 -11.56
N PRO A 40 -16.66 -4.10 -10.52
CA PRO A 40 -18.12 -4.14 -10.64
C PRO A 40 -18.70 -2.71 -10.62
N GLY A 41 -19.67 -2.42 -11.51
CA GLY A 41 -20.37 -1.12 -11.49
C GLY A 41 -21.27 -0.81 -12.69
N GLN A 42 -22.52 -1.27 -12.63
CA GLN A 42 -23.68 -0.86 -13.46
C GLN A 42 -23.69 -1.30 -14.95
N PRO A 43 -24.89 -1.31 -15.60
CA PRO A 43 -25.42 -2.53 -16.20
C PRO A 43 -25.30 -2.66 -17.73
N GLU A 44 -25.66 -3.85 -18.19
CA GLU A 44 -25.87 -4.24 -19.59
C GLU A 44 -26.95 -3.38 -20.29
N ASP A 45 -26.72 -3.06 -21.57
CA ASP A 45 -27.76 -2.81 -22.57
C ASP A 45 -27.26 -3.39 -23.92
N ALA A 46 -28.18 -3.76 -24.81
CA ALA A 46 -27.96 -4.85 -25.74
C ALA A 46 -27.28 -4.47 -27.08
N GLY A 47 -26.28 -5.29 -27.44
CA GLY A 47 -26.07 -5.80 -28.81
C GLY A 47 -25.68 -4.84 -29.95
N ARG A 48 -24.50 -5.09 -30.53
CA ARG A 48 -24.31 -5.34 -31.98
C ARG A 48 -22.89 -5.84 -32.28
N GLN A 49 -22.78 -6.91 -33.07
CA GLN A 49 -21.49 -7.43 -33.56
C GLN A 49 -20.91 -6.51 -34.67
N LEU A 50 -19.58 -6.42 -34.80
CA LEU A 50 -18.95 -6.04 -36.07
C LEU A 50 -17.52 -6.61 -36.22
N LYS A 51 -17.16 -6.92 -37.48
CA LYS A 51 -16.14 -7.89 -37.88
C LYS A 51 -14.69 -7.34 -37.75
N LYS A 52 -13.75 -8.18 -37.30
CA LYS A 52 -12.30 -7.91 -37.38
C LYS A 52 -11.83 -7.92 -38.84
N LYS A 53 -11.11 -6.89 -39.31
CA LYS A 53 -10.30 -6.94 -40.54
C LYS A 53 -8.82 -7.22 -40.23
N LYS A 54 -8.20 -8.09 -41.02
CA LYS A 54 -6.75 -8.40 -40.96
C LYS A 54 -5.93 -7.24 -41.54
N ARG A 55 -4.75 -6.96 -41.00
CA ARG A 55 -3.56 -6.61 -41.80
C ARG A 55 -2.33 -7.31 -41.22
N LYS A 56 -1.66 -8.14 -42.02
CA LYS A 56 -0.28 -8.58 -41.77
C LYS A 56 0.66 -7.43 -42.18
N LYS A 57 1.81 -7.32 -41.52
CA LYS A 57 3.08 -6.98 -42.19
C LYS A 57 4.17 -7.87 -41.58
N ALA A 58 5.07 -8.38 -42.40
CA ALA A 58 6.17 -9.24 -41.98
C ALA A 58 7.50 -8.59 -42.36
N ARG A 59 8.58 -9.01 -41.70
CA ARG A 59 9.96 -8.89 -42.19
C ARG A 59 10.62 -10.27 -42.06
N LYS A 60 11.57 -10.58 -42.95
CA LYS A 60 11.89 -11.96 -43.36
C LYS A 60 13.37 -12.07 -43.71
N GLU A 61 14.09 -12.86 -42.92
CA GLU A 61 15.38 -13.51 -43.23
C GLU A 61 15.25 -14.93 -42.59
N THR A 62 15.47 -16.10 -43.22
CA THR A 62 16.53 -16.66 -44.11
C THR A 62 17.85 -16.92 -43.36
N GLU A 63 18.45 -18.12 -43.38
CA GLU A 63 18.14 -19.36 -44.13
C GLU A 63 18.89 -20.61 -43.58
N LYS A 64 18.42 -21.84 -43.92
CA LYS A 64 19.17 -23.14 -43.94
C LYS A 64 19.72 -23.66 -42.57
N THR A 65 20.05 -24.92 -42.26
CA THR A 65 19.81 -26.32 -42.72
C THR A 65 20.27 -27.27 -41.57
N ASN A 66 19.96 -28.58 -41.41
CA ASN A 66 19.16 -29.60 -42.11
C ASN A 66 18.60 -30.65 -41.10
N ALA A 67 18.15 -31.83 -41.53
CA ALA A 67 17.92 -33.05 -40.73
C ALA A 67 18.68 -34.28 -41.33
N PRO A 68 18.75 -35.46 -40.66
CA PRO A 68 17.67 -36.46 -40.85
C PRO A 68 17.33 -37.41 -39.67
N SER A 69 16.06 -37.84 -39.67
CA SER A 69 15.42 -39.13 -39.28
C SER A 69 16.18 -40.24 -38.50
N GLY A 70 15.48 -40.85 -37.53
CA GLY A 70 15.67 -42.27 -37.16
C GLY A 70 14.73 -42.82 -36.05
N LYS A 71 13.67 -43.56 -36.44
CA LYS A 71 12.91 -44.68 -35.78
C LYS A 71 12.79 -44.71 -34.21
N GLN A 72 11.67 -45.05 -33.55
CA GLN A 72 10.31 -45.54 -33.92
C GLN A 72 9.32 -45.14 -32.75
N VAL A 73 8.18 -45.73 -32.33
CA VAL A 73 7.43 -47.00 -32.54
C VAL A 73 5.90 -46.79 -32.26
N VAL A 74 5.12 -47.85 -32.02
CA VAL A 74 3.65 -47.89 -31.67
C VAL A 74 3.33 -47.38 -30.25
N SER A 75 2.12 -46.94 -29.83
CA SER A 75 0.72 -47.45 -29.96
C SER A 75 0.47 -48.77 -29.19
N ASN A 76 -0.70 -49.13 -28.62
CA ASN A 76 -2.03 -48.50 -28.51
C ASN A 76 -2.81 -49.18 -27.36
N THR A 77 -3.75 -48.53 -26.65
CA THR A 77 -4.77 -49.23 -25.82
C THR A 77 -6.13 -48.54 -25.80
N ASN A 78 -7.20 -49.32 -25.96
CA ASN A 78 -8.60 -48.86 -25.95
C ASN A 78 -9.33 -49.27 -24.66
N LYS A 79 -10.45 -48.57 -24.38
CA LYS A 79 -11.52 -48.98 -23.44
C LYS A 79 -12.32 -50.18 -24.02
N PRO A 80 -13.12 -50.95 -23.23
CA PRO A 80 -14.24 -50.42 -22.44
C PRO A 80 -14.45 -51.08 -21.04
N SER A 81 -15.59 -50.75 -20.42
CA SER A 81 -16.08 -51.20 -19.10
C SER A 81 -17.34 -52.05 -19.22
N PRO A 82 -17.67 -52.91 -18.24
CA PRO A 82 -18.76 -52.57 -17.30
C PRO A 82 -18.41 -52.92 -15.82
N GLY A 83 -19.20 -52.62 -14.78
CA GLY A 83 -20.43 -51.82 -14.71
C GLY A 83 -21.57 -52.51 -13.93
N GLN A 84 -21.74 -52.23 -12.63
CA GLN A 84 -22.88 -52.70 -11.81
C GLN A 84 -23.23 -51.72 -10.66
N LYS A 85 -24.36 -51.94 -9.96
CA LYS A 85 -25.00 -51.02 -9.00
C LYS A 85 -25.28 -51.72 -7.66
N THR A 86 -25.19 -51.02 -6.53
CA THR A 86 -25.99 -51.27 -5.31
C THR A 86 -25.99 -50.07 -4.34
N ALA A 87 -27.05 -49.96 -3.55
CA ALA A 87 -27.14 -49.25 -2.27
C ALA A 87 -27.96 -50.14 -1.32
N PRO A 88 -27.82 -50.07 0.02
CA PRO A 88 -28.92 -49.50 0.82
C PRO A 88 -28.60 -48.89 2.22
N GLN A 89 -29.44 -47.92 2.62
CA GLN A 89 -30.11 -47.67 3.92
C GLN A 89 -29.42 -47.62 5.33
N ALA A 90 -30.11 -46.88 6.22
CA ALA A 90 -30.17 -46.96 7.70
C ALA A 90 -29.00 -46.32 8.52
N SER A 91 -29.14 -45.84 9.78
CA SER A 91 -30.30 -45.84 10.70
C SER A 91 -30.28 -44.71 11.79
N LYS A 92 -31.48 -44.27 12.24
CA LYS A 92 -31.95 -43.84 13.60
C LYS A 92 -31.22 -42.76 14.47
N PRO A 93 -31.86 -42.19 15.54
CA PRO A 93 -31.59 -40.80 16.03
C PRO A 93 -31.46 -40.58 17.57
N SER A 94 -31.42 -39.29 17.98
CA SER A 94 -31.67 -38.72 19.34
C SER A 94 -30.51 -38.78 20.36
N PRO A 95 -30.54 -38.03 21.51
CA PRO A 95 -31.59 -37.12 22.01
C PRO A 95 -31.12 -35.71 22.45
N ARG A 96 -32.07 -34.98 23.07
CA ARG A 96 -32.00 -33.63 23.67
C ARG A 96 -30.78 -33.37 24.57
N GLY A 97 -30.37 -32.10 24.60
CA GLY A 97 -29.80 -31.42 25.76
C GLY A 97 -30.38 -30.02 25.85
N GLY A 98 -31.18 -29.72 26.88
CA GLY A 98 -31.80 -28.42 27.09
C GLY A 98 -31.56 -27.95 28.52
N THR A 99 -31.22 -26.67 28.67
CA THR A 99 -31.01 -26.04 29.99
C THR A 99 -31.73 -24.71 29.98
N GLU A 100 -32.79 -24.61 30.78
CA GLU A 100 -33.47 -23.35 31.03
C GLU A 100 -32.64 -22.51 31.99
N SER A 101 -32.64 -21.20 31.81
CA SER A 101 -32.15 -20.25 32.80
C SER A 101 -33.19 -19.14 32.94
N ARG A 102 -34.09 -19.37 33.89
CA ARG A 102 -35.17 -18.48 34.26
C ARG A 102 -34.60 -17.25 34.97
N ASN A 103 -35.12 -16.07 34.65
CA ASN A 103 -35.09 -14.93 35.57
C ASN A 103 -36.33 -14.08 35.31
N GLU A 104 -37.19 -13.99 36.33
CA GLU A 104 -38.39 -13.16 36.31
C GLU A 104 -38.02 -11.67 36.44
N GLY A 105 -38.96 -10.79 36.08
CA GLY A 105 -38.74 -9.35 36.05
C GLY A 105 -40.04 -8.55 35.99
N GLU A 106 -40.97 -8.84 36.92
CA GLU A 106 -42.11 -7.97 37.20
C GLU A 106 -41.61 -6.60 37.76
N ASN A 107 -42.37 -5.50 37.77
CA ASN A 107 -43.78 -5.27 37.47
C ASN A 107 -43.98 -3.80 37.01
N SER A 108 -44.98 -3.52 36.16
CA SER A 108 -45.80 -2.28 36.21
C SER A 108 -46.93 -2.32 35.18
N GLY A 109 -48.03 -1.61 35.48
CA GLY A 109 -49.26 -1.59 34.66
C GLY A 109 -49.11 -0.94 33.27
N SER A 110 -50.15 -1.00 32.42
CA SER A 110 -51.56 -1.19 32.78
C SER A 110 -52.36 -1.97 31.75
N LYS A 111 -53.44 -2.65 32.20
CA LYS A 111 -54.53 -3.07 31.31
C LYS A 111 -55.28 -1.84 30.79
N SER A 112 -55.55 -1.80 29.49
CA SER A 112 -56.65 -1.03 28.92
C SER A 112 -57.25 -1.80 27.74
N GLU A 113 -58.26 -2.63 28.05
CA GLU A 113 -59.05 -3.33 27.05
C GLU A 113 -59.99 -2.35 26.34
N LEU A 114 -59.56 -1.81 25.21
CA LEU A 114 -60.45 -1.31 24.16
C LEU A 114 -59.92 -1.74 22.80
N GLY A 115 -60.61 -2.68 22.16
CA GLY A 115 -60.32 -3.20 20.82
C GLY A 115 -60.58 -2.20 19.70
N SER A 116 -59.96 -1.02 19.78
CA SER A 116 -60.18 0.10 18.87
C SER A 116 -59.73 -0.26 17.44
N PRO A 117 -60.63 -0.30 16.44
CA PRO A 117 -60.27 -0.64 15.06
C PRO A 117 -59.29 0.36 14.44
N SER A 118 -59.17 1.58 15.00
CA SER A 118 -58.18 2.58 14.62
C SER A 118 -56.73 2.12 14.80
N PHE A 119 -56.40 1.35 15.85
CA PHE A 119 -55.03 0.86 16.07
C PHE A 119 -54.70 -0.26 15.08
N SER A 120 -55.66 -1.16 14.83
CA SER A 120 -55.56 -2.20 13.79
C SER A 120 -55.46 -1.60 12.39
N ALA A 121 -56.25 -0.57 12.06
CA ALA A 121 -56.17 0.16 10.81
C ALA A 121 -54.83 0.91 10.64
N MET A 122 -54.32 1.55 11.70
CA MET A 122 -52.98 2.16 11.69
C MET A 122 -51.89 1.10 11.46
N ASN A 123 -52.00 -0.07 12.08
CA ASN A 123 -51.02 -1.15 11.92
C ASN A 123 -51.09 -1.76 10.50
N LEU A 124 -52.29 -1.94 9.94
CA LEU A 124 -52.48 -2.34 8.54
C LEU A 124 -51.93 -1.29 7.56
N LEU A 125 -52.10 0.01 7.85
CA LEU A 125 -51.51 1.10 7.07
C LEU A 125 -49.98 1.10 7.17
N ARG A 126 -49.41 0.88 8.36
CA ARG A 126 -47.96 0.70 8.56
C ARG A 126 -47.43 -0.53 7.83
N GLN A 127 -48.18 -1.64 7.80
CA GLN A 127 -47.83 -2.84 7.03
C GLN A 127 -47.84 -2.56 5.52
N ARG A 128 -48.94 -2.01 4.97
CA ARG A 128 -49.04 -1.60 3.56
C ARG A 128 -47.97 -0.57 3.17
N LEU A 129 -47.60 0.35 4.07
CA LEU A 129 -46.52 1.31 3.84
C LEU A 129 -45.16 0.60 3.75
N HIS A 130 -44.83 -0.29 4.70
CA HIS A 130 -43.60 -1.08 4.63
C HIS A 130 -43.55 -1.99 3.39
N GLU A 131 -44.68 -2.58 3.01
CA GLU A 131 -44.80 -3.42 1.81
C GLU A 131 -44.58 -2.59 0.52
N LYS A 132 -45.22 -1.42 0.42
CA LYS A 132 -45.02 -0.49 -0.69
C LYS A 132 -43.60 0.07 -0.75
N ILE A 133 -42.94 0.27 0.40
CA ILE A 133 -41.53 0.65 0.49
C ILE A 133 -40.60 -0.50 0.04
N LYS A 134 -40.87 -1.77 0.40
CA LYS A 134 -40.09 -2.93 -0.08
C LYS A 134 -40.19 -3.12 -1.59
N LYS A 135 -41.41 -3.03 -2.12
CA LYS A 135 -41.71 -3.06 -3.56
C LYS A 135 -41.02 -1.91 -4.30
N ALA A 136 -41.08 -0.70 -3.77
CA ALA A 136 -40.41 0.48 -4.35
C ALA A 136 -38.88 0.48 -4.17
N SER A 137 -38.33 -0.21 -3.18
CA SER A 137 -36.86 -0.34 -2.99
C SER A 137 -36.24 -1.47 -3.81
N GLY A 138 -37.06 -2.27 -4.52
CA GLY A 138 -36.61 -3.41 -5.33
C GLY A 138 -36.06 -4.56 -4.50
N GLN A 139 -36.42 -4.65 -3.22
CA GLN A 139 -35.83 -5.62 -2.28
C GLN A 139 -36.54 -6.96 -2.20
N ASP A 140 -37.57 -7.21 -3.01
CA ASP A 140 -38.37 -8.44 -2.93
C ASP A 140 -37.63 -9.72 -3.38
N ASN A 141 -36.40 -9.59 -3.90
CA ASN A 141 -35.47 -10.71 -4.13
C ASN A 141 -34.29 -10.75 -3.14
N ALA A 142 -34.31 -9.91 -2.10
CA ALA A 142 -33.35 -9.96 -1.01
C ALA A 142 -33.70 -11.11 -0.04
N LYS A 143 -33.44 -12.35 -0.49
CA LYS A 143 -33.06 -13.45 0.41
C LYS A 143 -32.08 -12.89 1.44
N GLU A 144 -32.29 -13.22 2.71
CA GLU A 144 -31.56 -12.64 3.83
C GLU A 144 -30.08 -12.53 3.50
N LEU A 145 -29.53 -11.31 3.61
CA LEU A 145 -28.15 -11.01 3.19
C LEU A 145 -27.22 -12.10 3.80
N PRO A 146 -26.61 -12.98 2.98
CA PRO A 146 -26.20 -14.31 3.45
C PRO A 146 -25.28 -14.16 4.65
N PRO A 147 -25.42 -14.96 5.72
CA PRO A 147 -25.08 -14.57 7.10
C PRO A 147 -23.70 -13.92 7.28
N ALA A 148 -22.67 -14.39 6.55
CA ALA A 148 -21.34 -13.78 6.51
C ALA A 148 -21.30 -12.28 6.06
N VAL A 149 -22.31 -11.79 5.35
CA VAL A 149 -22.50 -10.38 4.94
C VAL A 149 -23.17 -9.57 6.05
N LEU A 150 -24.16 -10.13 6.75
CA LEU A 150 -24.73 -9.53 7.96
C LEU A 150 -23.68 -9.43 9.06
N GLU A 151 -22.91 -10.49 9.29
CA GLU A 151 -21.80 -10.53 10.23
C GLU A 151 -20.73 -9.48 9.86
N LYS A 152 -20.32 -9.37 8.58
CA LYS A 152 -19.44 -8.29 8.10
C LYS A 152 -20.05 -6.89 8.31
N ARG A 153 -21.37 -6.73 8.26
CA ARG A 153 -22.07 -5.46 8.55
C ARG A 153 -22.09 -5.15 10.05
N GLN A 154 -22.28 -6.16 10.91
CA GLN A 154 -22.19 -6.06 12.37
C GLN A 154 -20.75 -5.73 12.82
N ARG A 155 -19.74 -6.47 12.36
CA ARG A 155 -18.31 -6.18 12.60
C ARG A 155 -17.96 -4.74 12.20
N ARG A 156 -18.44 -4.25 11.05
CA ARG A 156 -18.28 -2.85 10.61
C ARG A 156 -19.04 -1.84 11.51
N LYS A 157 -20.20 -2.18 12.08
CA LYS A 157 -20.92 -1.34 13.06
C LYS A 157 -20.09 -1.23 14.36
N TYR A 158 -19.66 -2.35 14.91
CA TYR A 158 -18.84 -2.44 16.11
C TYR A 158 -17.49 -1.71 15.96
N GLU A 159 -16.79 -1.88 14.83
CA GLU A 159 -15.52 -1.20 14.55
C GLU A 159 -15.68 0.33 14.46
N ARG A 160 -16.75 0.80 13.81
CA ARG A 160 -17.12 2.23 13.78
C ARG A 160 -17.43 2.76 15.18
N GLU A 161 -18.07 1.96 16.01
CA GLU A 161 -18.38 2.34 17.39
C GLU A 161 -17.13 2.40 18.27
N ARG A 162 -16.26 1.38 18.21
CA ARG A 162 -14.94 1.39 18.87
C ARG A 162 -14.10 2.61 18.47
N LYS A 163 -14.14 3.01 17.19
CA LYS A 163 -13.51 4.24 16.70
C LYS A 163 -14.20 5.52 17.21
N LYS A 164 -15.52 5.54 17.37
CA LYS A 164 -16.26 6.66 18.02
C LYS A 164 -15.93 6.76 19.51
N ARG A 165 -15.89 5.64 20.25
CA ARG A 165 -15.52 5.59 21.68
C ARG A 165 -14.10 6.14 21.88
N ARG A 166 -13.10 5.62 21.15
CA ARG A 166 -11.73 6.17 21.16
C ARG A 166 -11.62 7.66 20.82
N ARG A 167 -12.43 8.17 19.88
CA ARG A 167 -12.45 9.61 19.56
C ARG A 167 -13.12 10.45 20.65
N LYS A 168 -14.08 9.90 21.41
CA LYS A 168 -14.61 10.53 22.63
C LYS A 168 -13.58 10.51 23.75
N GLU A 169 -12.97 9.35 24.03
CA GLU A 169 -11.92 9.17 25.04
C GLU A 169 -10.78 10.19 24.84
N LEU A 170 -10.23 10.31 23.63
CA LEU A 170 -9.19 11.29 23.30
C LEU A 170 -9.67 12.74 23.43
N LYS A 171 -10.93 13.05 23.08
CA LYS A 171 -11.49 14.40 23.26
C LYS A 171 -11.78 14.73 24.74
N MET A 172 -12.00 13.72 25.59
CA MET A 172 -12.11 13.90 27.04
C MET A 172 -10.73 14.06 27.67
N LYS A 173 -9.74 13.24 27.31
CA LYS A 173 -8.35 13.40 27.78
C LYS A 173 -7.80 14.79 27.43
N ALA A 174 -7.88 15.21 26.16
CA ALA A 174 -7.49 16.55 25.72
C ALA A 174 -8.43 17.69 26.21
N LYS A 175 -9.43 17.38 27.05
CA LYS A 175 -10.20 18.35 27.83
C LYS A 175 -9.77 18.36 29.30
N MET A 176 -9.47 17.21 29.90
CA MET A 176 -8.90 17.12 31.24
C MET A 176 -7.51 17.77 31.25
N GLU A 177 -6.62 17.36 30.36
CA GLU A 177 -5.28 17.92 30.10
C GLU A 177 -5.28 19.44 29.81
N LYS A 178 -6.43 19.99 29.39
CA LYS A 178 -6.62 21.43 29.22
C LYS A 178 -7.13 22.15 30.48
N LYS A 179 -7.91 21.49 31.33
CA LYS A 179 -8.35 22.02 32.63
C LYS A 179 -7.25 21.89 33.71
N GLU A 180 -6.50 20.80 33.66
CA GLU A 180 -5.31 20.52 34.46
C GLU A 180 -4.15 21.50 34.14
N ALA A 181 -4.20 22.15 32.98
CA ALA A 181 -3.33 23.28 32.60
C ALA A 181 -4.00 24.67 32.79
N GLU A 182 -5.16 24.73 33.43
CA GLU A 182 -5.98 25.94 33.69
C GLU A 182 -6.26 26.12 35.20
N GLU A 183 -6.20 25.04 35.99
CA GLU A 183 -6.24 25.04 37.46
C GLU A 183 -4.83 25.24 38.08
N VAL A 184 -4.23 26.42 37.82
CA VAL A 184 -3.16 26.99 38.66
C VAL A 184 -3.73 28.24 39.35
N PRO A 185 -3.78 28.32 40.70
CA PRO A 185 -4.50 29.40 41.40
C PRO A 185 -3.92 30.80 41.16
N VAL A 186 -4.78 31.77 40.86
CA VAL A 186 -4.46 33.21 40.78
C VAL A 186 -5.66 34.04 41.25
N GLU A 187 -5.48 34.81 42.32
CA GLU A 187 -6.26 36.00 42.71
C GLU A 187 -5.50 36.74 43.84
N PRO A 188 -5.72 38.05 44.09
CA PRO A 188 -6.25 39.09 43.19
C PRO A 188 -5.46 40.42 43.20
N GLU A 189 -5.70 41.27 42.20
CA GLU A 189 -5.70 42.76 42.27
C GLU A 189 -4.40 43.56 42.60
N SER A 190 -4.21 44.83 42.18
CA SER A 190 -4.99 45.71 41.28
C SER A 190 -4.12 46.84 40.65
N LYS A 191 -4.74 47.63 39.77
CA LYS A 191 -4.37 49.00 39.30
C LYS A 191 -3.31 49.12 38.20
N LYS A 192 -3.28 50.32 37.61
CA LYS A 192 -2.62 50.72 36.36
C LYS A 192 -1.47 51.67 36.68
N GLU A 193 -0.44 51.73 35.84
CA GLU A 193 0.00 52.94 35.14
C GLU A 193 1.20 52.64 34.22
N GLU A 194 1.51 53.57 33.30
CA GLU A 194 2.45 53.35 32.20
C GLU A 194 3.86 53.85 32.54
N THR A 195 4.87 52.98 32.53
CA THR A 195 6.29 53.38 32.43
C THR A 195 7.06 52.40 31.55
N THR A 196 8.09 52.89 30.86
CA THR A 196 8.96 52.11 29.96
C THR A 196 9.97 51.28 30.76
N ALA A 197 9.53 50.12 31.26
CA ALA A 197 10.41 49.18 31.94
C ALA A 197 11.41 48.54 30.98
N GLU A 198 12.69 48.88 31.13
CA GLU A 198 13.81 48.25 30.42
C GLU A 198 13.92 46.77 30.85
N VAL A 199 13.65 45.85 29.92
CA VAL A 199 13.67 44.40 30.24
C VAL A 199 15.11 43.91 30.28
N VAL A 200 15.73 44.00 31.46
CA VAL A 200 17.05 43.45 31.76
C VAL A 200 16.99 41.92 31.71
N TYR A 201 17.18 41.37 30.51
CA TYR A 201 17.46 39.95 30.34
C TYR A 201 18.84 39.63 30.91
N ASN A 202 18.88 38.74 31.90
CA ASN A 202 20.14 38.21 32.42
C ASN A 202 20.81 37.35 31.33
N ASN A 203 21.81 37.92 30.66
CA ASN A 203 22.62 37.26 29.64
C ASN A 203 23.56 36.24 30.30
N VAL A 204 23.03 35.06 30.64
CA VAL A 204 23.86 33.93 31.09
C VAL A 204 24.68 33.42 29.91
N GLU A 205 25.98 33.73 29.89
CA GLU A 205 26.89 33.41 28.79
C GLU A 205 27.29 31.92 28.75
N VAL A 206 26.33 31.03 28.45
CA VAL A 206 26.54 29.57 28.35
C VAL A 206 27.33 29.15 27.08
N HIS A 207 28.31 29.96 26.67
CA HIS A 207 29.03 29.82 25.41
C HIS A 207 30.44 29.22 25.57
N GLU A 208 31.23 29.66 26.55
CA GLU A 208 32.63 29.23 26.69
C GLU A 208 32.78 27.78 27.14
N GLU A 209 32.12 27.38 28.23
CA GLU A 209 32.13 25.98 28.71
C GLU A 209 31.66 25.01 27.61
N ASN A 210 30.68 25.42 26.81
CA ASN A 210 30.17 24.62 25.70
C ASN A 210 31.22 24.44 24.59
N GLU A 211 32.07 25.43 24.30
CA GLU A 211 33.19 25.28 23.36
C GLU A 211 34.35 24.46 23.95
N LEU A 212 34.70 24.66 25.23
CA LEU A 212 35.66 23.80 25.92
C LEU A 212 35.22 22.33 25.89
N ASN A 213 33.94 22.07 26.14
CA ASN A 213 33.33 20.74 26.10
C ASN A 213 33.32 20.14 24.67
N LYS A 214 33.04 20.96 23.63
CA LYS A 214 33.20 20.56 22.21
C LYS A 214 34.66 20.23 21.87
N ILE A 215 35.63 21.00 22.36
CA ILE A 215 37.07 20.80 22.16
C ILE A 215 37.55 19.53 22.87
N GLN A 216 37.14 19.28 24.11
CA GLN A 216 37.41 18.05 24.85
C GLN A 216 36.86 16.83 24.11
N LYS A 217 35.57 16.84 23.72
CA LYS A 217 34.94 15.80 22.89
C LYS A 217 35.62 15.59 21.54
N LYS A 218 36.29 16.61 20.98
CA LYS A 218 37.10 16.53 19.76
C LYS A 218 38.48 15.93 20.01
N LYS A 219 39.10 16.19 21.18
CA LYS A 219 40.34 15.53 21.65
C LYS A 219 40.11 14.04 21.95
N GLU A 220 39.03 13.70 22.65
CA GLU A 220 38.59 12.31 22.90
C GLU A 220 38.36 11.52 21.61
N LYS A 221 37.58 12.08 20.67
CA LYS A 221 37.33 11.46 19.37
C LYS A 221 38.59 11.30 18.52
N ARG A 222 39.67 12.06 18.78
CA ARG A 222 41.00 11.81 18.20
C ARG A 222 41.71 10.64 18.91
N LYS A 223 41.72 10.61 20.25
CA LYS A 223 42.28 9.49 21.04
C LYS A 223 41.62 8.14 20.69
N ALA A 224 40.33 8.12 20.38
CA ALA A 224 39.59 6.93 19.97
C ALA A 224 39.91 6.42 18.54
N VAL A 225 40.67 7.17 17.73
CA VAL A 225 41.06 6.74 16.37
C VAL A 225 42.39 5.98 16.41
N LYS A 226 42.28 4.64 16.50
CA LYS A 226 43.39 3.68 16.39
C LYS A 226 44.32 4.03 15.22
N GLY A 227 45.59 4.26 15.53
CA GLY A 227 46.64 4.57 14.54
C GLY A 227 46.41 5.85 13.72
N ASN A 228 45.63 6.83 14.21
CA ASN A 228 45.25 8.07 13.51
C ASN A 228 44.44 7.87 12.20
N ILE A 229 44.13 6.63 11.81
CA ILE A 229 43.45 6.29 10.55
C ILE A 229 41.95 6.17 10.80
N THR A 230 41.18 7.21 10.47
CA THR A 230 39.72 7.22 10.68
C THR A 230 39.04 6.07 9.89
N PRO A 231 38.21 5.20 10.51
CA PRO A 231 37.65 4.03 9.83
C PRO A 231 36.60 4.44 8.78
N LEU A 232 36.64 3.83 7.60
CA LEU A 232 35.84 4.26 6.45
C LEU A 232 34.39 3.77 6.52
N THR A 233 33.58 4.52 7.28
CA THR A 233 32.28 4.10 7.81
C THR A 233 31.12 4.96 7.31
N GLY A 234 29.88 4.51 7.56
CA GLY A 234 28.65 5.24 7.21
C GLY A 234 28.08 4.93 5.82
N ARG A 235 27.09 5.75 5.40
CA ARG A 235 26.30 5.58 4.16
C ARG A 235 26.40 6.79 3.19
N ASN A 236 27.44 7.60 3.34
CA ASN A 236 27.69 8.81 2.57
C ASN A 236 28.68 8.56 1.43
N TYR A 237 28.28 7.72 0.46
CA TYR A 237 29.19 7.15 -0.54
C TYR A 237 30.08 8.17 -1.28
N LYS A 238 29.61 9.41 -1.52
CA LYS A 238 30.45 10.51 -2.06
C LYS A 238 31.63 10.87 -1.14
N GLN A 239 31.38 11.02 0.17
CA GLN A 239 32.43 11.29 1.16
C GLN A 239 33.35 10.09 1.39
N LEU A 240 32.87 8.85 1.20
CA LEU A 240 33.73 7.67 1.30
C LEU A 240 34.64 7.53 0.07
N LEU A 241 34.16 7.88 -1.13
CA LEU A 241 34.97 7.91 -2.35
C LEU A 241 36.07 8.98 -2.27
N SER A 242 35.72 10.22 -1.93
CA SER A 242 36.70 11.30 -1.67
C SER A 242 37.74 10.95 -0.59
N ARG A 243 37.36 10.15 0.42
CA ARG A 243 38.29 9.62 1.45
C ARG A 243 39.13 8.41 1.00
N LEU A 244 38.83 7.79 -0.13
CA LEU A 244 39.67 6.77 -0.76
C LEU A 244 40.61 7.40 -1.79
N GLU A 245 40.09 8.32 -2.60
CA GLU A 245 40.85 9.19 -3.50
C GLU A 245 41.98 9.88 -2.71
N THR A 246 41.65 10.65 -1.66
CA THR A 246 42.66 11.28 -0.76
C THR A 246 43.51 10.32 0.09
N ARG A 247 43.33 9.00 -0.01
CA ARG A 247 44.26 7.99 0.53
C ARG A 247 45.18 7.43 -0.54
N LYS A 248 44.65 7.18 -1.74
CA LYS A 248 45.41 6.74 -2.91
C LYS A 248 46.45 7.77 -3.32
N ASN A 249 46.01 9.01 -3.54
CA ASN A 249 46.91 10.13 -3.84
C ASN A 249 48.07 10.22 -2.83
N LYS A 250 47.80 10.02 -1.52
CA LYS A 250 48.84 10.05 -0.48
C LYS A 250 49.77 8.84 -0.43
N LEU A 251 49.35 7.70 -0.98
CA LEU A 251 50.21 6.52 -1.15
C LEU A 251 51.01 6.63 -2.45
N GLU A 252 50.44 7.22 -3.49
CA GLU A 252 51.08 7.56 -4.77
C GLU A 252 52.18 8.62 -4.54
N GLU A 253 51.82 9.78 -3.96
CA GLU A 253 52.73 10.86 -3.51
C GLU A 253 53.86 10.41 -2.57
N LEU A 254 53.75 9.24 -1.94
CA LEU A 254 54.78 8.64 -1.10
C LEU A 254 55.55 7.51 -1.79
N ASN A 255 54.95 6.77 -2.74
CA ASN A 255 55.69 5.82 -3.58
C ASN A 255 56.66 6.55 -4.50
N ASP A 256 56.25 7.71 -5.04
CA ASP A 256 57.07 8.57 -5.91
C ASP A 256 58.31 9.15 -5.19
N LYS A 257 58.29 9.20 -3.85
CA LYS A 257 59.37 9.75 -3.01
C LYS A 257 60.15 8.67 -2.27
N ASP A 258 59.45 7.72 -1.66
CA ASP A 258 59.95 6.78 -0.66
C ASP A 258 59.09 5.50 -0.63
N GLN A 259 59.29 4.59 -1.58
CA GLN A 259 58.55 3.31 -1.65
C GLN A 259 58.50 2.55 -0.32
N LYS A 260 59.58 2.56 0.48
CA LYS A 260 59.62 1.96 1.83
C LYS A 260 58.61 2.59 2.79
N LYS A 261 58.53 3.93 2.82
CA LYS A 261 57.58 4.67 3.68
C LYS A 261 56.13 4.46 3.21
N ALA A 262 55.90 4.34 1.90
CA ALA A 262 54.60 3.99 1.34
C ALA A 262 54.15 2.58 1.76
N GLN A 263 55.02 1.56 1.64
CA GLN A 263 54.75 0.19 2.09
C GLN A 263 54.47 0.12 3.60
N GLU A 264 55.23 0.84 4.42
CA GLU A 264 54.93 0.98 5.85
C GLU A 264 53.54 1.58 6.11
N LEU A 265 53.16 2.63 5.39
CA LEU A 265 51.87 3.31 5.56
C LEU A 265 50.72 2.39 5.11
N GLU A 266 50.88 1.70 3.97
CA GLU A 266 49.97 0.64 3.55
C GLU A 266 49.79 -0.43 4.63
N ASN A 267 50.88 -0.91 5.22
CA ASN A 267 50.82 -1.94 6.25
C ASN A 267 50.13 -1.41 7.53
N LYS A 268 50.39 -0.16 7.92
CA LYS A 268 49.66 0.55 9.00
C LYS A 268 48.16 0.70 8.66
N MET A 269 47.78 0.94 7.39
CA MET A 269 46.38 0.90 6.96
C MET A 269 45.76 -0.51 7.00
N LYS A 270 46.49 -1.55 6.55
CA LYS A 270 46.02 -2.94 6.53
C LYS A 270 45.75 -3.44 7.96
N TRP A 271 46.69 -3.22 8.88
CA TRP A 271 46.56 -3.60 10.30
C TRP A 271 45.49 -2.80 11.04
N THR A 272 45.42 -1.46 10.90
CA THR A 272 44.34 -0.69 11.55
C THR A 272 42.95 -1.11 11.05
N ASN A 273 42.81 -1.39 9.75
CA ASN A 273 41.58 -1.92 9.17
C ASN A 273 41.20 -3.30 9.76
N ALA A 274 42.18 -4.19 9.99
CA ALA A 274 41.95 -5.46 10.68
C ALA A 274 41.48 -5.25 12.14
N LEU A 275 42.13 -4.37 12.91
CA LEU A 275 41.74 -4.05 14.29
C LEU A 275 40.31 -3.48 14.39
N TYR A 276 39.93 -2.60 13.46
CA TYR A 276 38.57 -2.08 13.37
C TYR A 276 37.54 -3.15 12.95
N LYS A 277 37.91 -4.10 12.08
CA LYS A 277 37.05 -5.23 11.71
C LYS A 277 36.83 -6.19 12.89
N ALA A 278 37.86 -6.44 13.70
CA ALA A 278 37.75 -7.23 14.94
C ALA A 278 36.84 -6.56 15.98
N GLU A 279 36.87 -5.23 16.09
CA GLU A 279 35.93 -4.40 16.86
C GLU A 279 34.49 -4.37 16.27
N GLY A 280 34.25 -5.04 15.14
CA GLY A 280 32.94 -5.11 14.48
C GLY A 280 32.59 -3.86 13.63
N VAL A 281 33.52 -2.94 13.44
CA VAL A 281 33.31 -1.70 12.68
C VAL A 281 33.17 -2.00 11.18
N LYS A 282 31.98 -1.74 10.63
CA LYS A 282 31.60 -2.06 9.24
C LYS A 282 32.18 -1.06 8.23
N ILE A 283 33.50 -1.20 7.99
CA ILE A 283 34.33 -0.50 7.00
C ILE A 283 33.90 -0.83 5.56
N ARG A 284 34.11 0.11 4.61
CA ARG A 284 33.67 0.02 3.20
C ARG A 284 34.71 0.57 2.21
N ASP A 285 35.87 -0.07 2.10
CA ASP A 285 36.99 0.45 1.27
C ASP A 285 36.86 0.18 -0.25
N ASN A 286 35.99 -0.73 -0.68
CA ASN A 286 35.86 -1.09 -2.10
C ASN A 286 35.18 0.02 -2.91
N GLU A 287 35.96 0.80 -3.68
CA GLU A 287 35.46 1.88 -4.54
C GLU A 287 34.33 1.47 -5.47
N GLU A 288 34.43 0.33 -6.16
CA GLU A 288 33.39 -0.13 -7.08
C GLU A 288 32.05 -0.30 -6.38
N ARG A 289 32.06 -0.96 -5.21
CA ARG A 289 30.86 -1.17 -4.38
C ARG A 289 30.30 0.16 -3.86
N LEU A 290 31.13 1.18 -3.63
CA LEU A 290 30.70 2.54 -3.30
C LEU A 290 30.09 3.27 -4.51
N LYS A 291 30.73 3.20 -5.69
CA LYS A 291 30.26 3.76 -6.97
C LYS A 291 28.92 3.10 -7.37
N GLU A 292 28.77 1.79 -7.18
CA GLU A 292 27.50 1.09 -7.31
C GLU A 292 26.46 1.53 -6.25
N ALA A 293 26.84 1.62 -4.97
CA ALA A 293 25.91 1.99 -3.90
C ALA A 293 25.38 3.43 -4.08
N LEU A 294 26.20 4.32 -4.63
CA LEU A 294 25.85 5.65 -5.11
C LEU A 294 24.84 5.56 -6.28
N LYS A 295 25.15 4.82 -7.35
CA LYS A 295 24.21 4.55 -8.47
C LYS A 295 22.87 3.96 -7.98
N ARG A 296 22.89 3.03 -7.00
CA ARG A 296 21.70 2.46 -6.33
C ARG A 296 20.95 3.45 -5.43
N LYS A 297 21.62 4.48 -4.88
CA LYS A 297 21.01 5.58 -4.09
C LYS A 297 20.31 6.58 -5.01
N GLU A 298 20.91 6.87 -6.16
CA GLU A 298 20.41 7.80 -7.18
C GLU A 298 19.25 7.21 -7.99
N LYS A 299 19.32 5.94 -8.43
CA LYS A 299 18.16 5.23 -9.01
C LYS A 299 16.92 5.30 -8.11
N ARG A 300 17.08 5.19 -6.78
CA ARG A 300 16.00 5.36 -5.78
C ARG A 300 15.60 6.82 -5.48
N LYS A 301 16.41 7.82 -5.83
CA LYS A 301 15.96 9.22 -5.89
C LYS A 301 15.11 9.43 -7.14
N ALA A 302 15.63 9.09 -8.32
CA ALA A 302 14.93 9.23 -9.61
C ALA A 302 13.59 8.48 -9.65
N GLN A 303 13.51 7.27 -9.06
CA GLN A 303 12.24 6.54 -8.95
C GLN A 303 11.21 7.27 -8.08
N ARG A 304 11.61 7.87 -6.95
CA ARG A 304 10.70 8.65 -6.10
C ARG A 304 10.27 9.96 -6.76
N GLN A 305 11.20 10.62 -7.43
CA GLN A 305 10.95 11.82 -8.23
C GLN A 305 9.90 11.56 -9.32
N ARG A 306 10.12 10.53 -10.17
CA ARG A 306 9.16 10.08 -11.20
C ARG A 306 7.81 9.63 -10.65
N GLN A 307 7.73 9.16 -9.41
CA GLN A 307 6.45 8.87 -8.76
C GLN A 307 5.77 10.13 -8.19
N TRP A 308 6.53 11.17 -7.85
CA TRP A 308 5.98 12.45 -7.37
C TRP A 308 5.44 13.27 -8.54
N GLU A 309 6.21 13.38 -9.63
CA GLU A 309 5.80 13.94 -10.92
C GLU A 309 4.49 13.30 -11.41
N LYS A 310 4.44 11.95 -11.44
CA LYS A 310 3.22 11.20 -11.78
C LYS A 310 2.06 11.31 -10.78
N ARG A 311 2.26 11.94 -9.60
CA ARG A 311 1.18 12.31 -8.69
C ARG A 311 0.71 13.74 -8.96
N THR A 312 1.61 14.69 -9.20
CA THR A 312 1.26 16.08 -9.53
C THR A 312 0.58 16.18 -10.90
N GLU A 313 1.12 15.51 -11.92
CA GLU A 313 0.50 15.32 -13.25
C GLU A 313 -0.97 14.89 -13.10
N ARG A 314 -1.21 13.77 -12.40
CA ARG A 314 -2.55 13.19 -12.18
C ARG A 314 -3.50 14.05 -11.35
N VAL A 315 -3.02 15.05 -10.63
CA VAL A 315 -3.85 16.04 -9.94
C VAL A 315 -4.24 17.15 -10.90
N VAL A 316 -3.27 17.66 -11.68
CA VAL A 316 -3.50 18.67 -12.73
C VAL A 316 -4.44 18.13 -13.82
N GLU A 317 -4.20 16.92 -14.34
CA GLU A 317 -5.08 16.22 -15.29
C GLU A 317 -6.53 16.16 -14.79
N LYS A 318 -6.75 15.77 -13.52
CA LYS A 318 -8.10 15.67 -12.95
C LYS A 318 -8.77 17.03 -12.80
N MET A 319 -8.01 18.05 -12.41
CA MET A 319 -8.49 19.43 -12.32
C MET A 319 -8.89 19.94 -13.71
N GLN A 320 -8.04 19.77 -14.72
CA GLN A 320 -8.31 20.11 -16.11
C GLN A 320 -9.54 19.36 -16.64
N GLN A 321 -9.61 18.05 -16.48
CA GLN A 321 -10.79 17.25 -16.86
C GLN A 321 -12.08 17.71 -16.18
N GLN A 322 -12.03 18.15 -14.91
CA GLN A 322 -13.21 18.69 -14.23
C GLN A 322 -13.60 20.07 -14.76
N GLN A 323 -12.64 20.95 -15.04
CA GLN A 323 -12.87 22.25 -15.68
C GLN A 323 -13.41 22.07 -17.11
N GLU A 324 -12.86 21.16 -17.90
CA GLU A 324 -13.37 20.79 -19.22
C GLU A 324 -14.81 20.27 -19.18
N LYS A 325 -15.12 19.37 -18.25
CA LYS A 325 -16.50 18.87 -18.06
C LYS A 325 -17.46 20.01 -17.72
N ARG A 326 -17.04 20.98 -16.90
CA ARG A 326 -17.81 22.21 -16.64
C ARG A 326 -17.97 23.05 -17.92
N ARG A 327 -16.88 23.34 -18.66
CA ARG A 327 -16.90 24.10 -19.92
C ARG A 327 -17.81 23.45 -20.97
N LYS A 328 -17.66 22.16 -21.22
CA LYS A 328 -18.47 21.35 -22.15
C LYS A 328 -19.95 21.33 -21.75
N ASN A 329 -20.26 21.20 -20.46
CA ASN A 329 -21.64 21.27 -19.97
C ASN A 329 -22.25 22.69 -20.09
N ILE A 330 -21.47 23.75 -19.89
CA ILE A 330 -21.92 25.14 -20.09
C ILE A 330 -22.14 25.42 -21.58
N GLN A 331 -21.24 24.98 -22.45
CA GLN A 331 -21.40 25.07 -23.91
C GLN A 331 -22.65 24.33 -24.38
N LYS A 332 -22.89 23.10 -23.89
CA LYS A 332 -24.13 22.37 -24.17
C LYS A 332 -25.36 23.16 -23.70
N LYS A 333 -25.41 23.60 -22.43
CA LYS A 333 -26.51 24.43 -21.93
C LYS A 333 -26.73 25.73 -22.74
N LYS A 334 -25.69 26.33 -23.33
CA LYS A 334 -25.82 27.46 -24.26
C LYS A 334 -26.43 27.02 -25.60
N LYS A 335 -25.97 25.92 -26.21
CA LYS A 335 -26.54 25.35 -27.44
C LYS A 335 -28.00 24.92 -27.25
N ASP A 336 -28.30 24.12 -26.21
CA ASP A 336 -29.66 23.68 -25.85
C ASP A 336 -30.64 24.88 -25.70
N ARG A 337 -30.17 26.02 -25.17
CA ARG A 337 -30.97 27.26 -25.05
C ARG A 337 -31.24 27.92 -26.41
N MET A 338 -30.23 27.97 -27.29
CA MET A 338 -30.38 28.51 -28.64
C MET A 338 -31.27 27.60 -29.51
N GLU A 339 -31.09 26.28 -29.44
CA GLU A 339 -31.93 25.30 -30.12
C GLU A 339 -33.38 25.35 -29.64
N LYS A 340 -33.62 25.51 -28.32
CA LYS A 340 -34.98 25.75 -27.79
C LYS A 340 -35.59 27.08 -28.25
N LYS A 341 -34.79 28.14 -28.45
CA LYS A 341 -35.28 29.39 -29.08
C LYS A 341 -35.66 29.16 -30.55
N LYS A 342 -34.78 28.49 -31.34
CA LYS A 342 -35.03 28.15 -32.75
C LYS A 342 -36.28 27.27 -32.92
N ALA A 343 -36.42 26.22 -32.13
CA ALA A 343 -37.59 25.33 -32.15
C ALA A 343 -38.89 26.07 -31.78
N ARG A 344 -38.85 27.02 -30.84
CA ARG A 344 -39.98 27.91 -30.53
C ARG A 344 -40.32 28.88 -31.67
N ALA A 345 -39.33 29.34 -32.44
CA ALA A 345 -39.56 30.17 -33.63
C ALA A 345 -40.24 29.36 -34.76
N ARG A 346 -39.71 28.17 -35.08
CA ARG A 346 -40.32 27.24 -36.05
C ARG A 346 -41.75 26.85 -35.69
N LYS A 347 -42.02 26.54 -34.40
CA LYS A 347 -43.38 26.28 -33.89
C LYS A 347 -44.34 27.49 -33.96
N LYS A 348 -43.83 28.70 -34.26
CA LYS A 348 -44.62 29.91 -34.53
C LYS A 348 -44.57 30.31 -36.02
N GLY A 349 -44.28 29.37 -36.92
CA GLY A 349 -44.20 29.62 -38.37
C GLY A 349 -43.04 30.49 -38.84
N ARG A 350 -42.12 30.90 -37.95
CA ARG A 350 -41.01 31.79 -38.32
C ARG A 350 -39.87 30.99 -38.93
N VAL A 351 -39.64 31.20 -40.23
CA VAL A 351 -38.49 30.70 -40.97
C VAL A 351 -37.21 31.27 -40.36
N LEU A 352 -36.15 30.46 -40.25
CA LEU A 352 -34.83 30.89 -39.76
C LEU A 352 -33.83 30.94 -40.93
N PRO A 353 -32.79 31.78 -40.87
CA PRO A 353 -31.73 31.81 -41.89
C PRO A 353 -30.99 30.47 -42.09
N GLU A 354 -31.03 29.57 -41.10
CA GLU A 354 -30.49 28.21 -41.22
C GLU A 354 -31.41 27.25 -42.00
N ASP A 355 -32.71 27.56 -42.10
CA ASP A 355 -33.67 26.77 -42.87
C ASP A 355 -33.67 27.20 -44.34
N LEU A 356 -33.49 28.50 -44.64
CA LEU A 356 -33.23 29.01 -45.99
C LEU A 356 -31.97 28.38 -46.59
N LYS A 357 -30.84 28.49 -45.87
CA LYS A 357 -29.56 27.87 -46.27
C LYS A 357 -29.59 26.34 -46.39
N LYS A 358 -30.62 25.69 -45.84
CA LYS A 358 -30.85 24.24 -45.99
C LYS A 358 -31.80 23.91 -47.14
N ALA A 359 -32.64 24.85 -47.56
CA ALA A 359 -33.44 24.77 -48.79
C ALA A 359 -32.64 25.07 -50.07
N GLY A 360 -31.43 25.64 -49.94
CA GLY A 360 -30.59 26.02 -51.09
C GLY A 360 -30.82 27.45 -51.58
N LEU A 361 -31.42 28.29 -50.74
CA LEU A 361 -31.68 29.73 -50.94
C LEU A 361 -30.82 30.58 -49.98
#